data_AF-A0A1Q3BKK3-F1
#
_entry.id   AF-A0A1Q3BKK3-F1
#
_cell.length_a   1.000
_cell.length_b   1.000
_cell.length_c   1.000
_cell.angle_alpha   90.00
_cell.angle_beta   90.00
_cell.angle_gamma   90.00
#
_symmetry.space_group_name_H-M   'P 1'
#
loop_
_entity.id
_entity.type
_entity.pdbx_description
1 polymer ?
#
loop_
_entity_poly.entity_id
_entity_poly.type
_entity_poly.pdbx_seq_one_letter_code
_entity_poly.pdbx_strand_id
1 'polypeptide(L)'
;MLATWDDSDVTSLDEESPEEVAQLALMAIEEEEEENDEVTYDELILILEKYSCIISDLKKKIKILSVENNDLTKANNMLNNKDEKKIEILEKENGCLKIELDALKKTFSNFYNSSEKFEKLLGMQRCVFDKAGLGYDEMNNVKHYQKFFERKIKIEKEKVEKEIVRKTNTNIFCNYCGKKRSYIFIMFL
;
A
#
# COMPACT_ATOMS: atom_id res chain seq x y z
N MET A 1 53.38 49.19 30.13
CA MET A 1 53.32 47.87 30.78
C MET A 1 54.61 47.70 31.56
N LEU A 2 54.50 47.16 32.79
CA LEU A 2 55.54 46.83 33.77
C LEU A 2 56.00 47.96 34.70
N ALA A 3 55.39 47.90 35.88
CA ALA A 3 55.69 48.63 37.09
C ALA A 3 56.93 48.06 37.79
N THR A 4 57.64 48.93 38.50
CA THR A 4 58.55 48.54 39.58
C THR A 4 58.63 49.70 40.58
N TRP A 5 58.83 49.34 41.86
CA TRP A 5 59.13 50.16 43.04
C TRP A 5 57.90 50.78 43.74
N ASP A 6 57.58 50.32 44.95
CA ASP A 6 58.34 50.76 46.13
C ASP A 6 58.14 49.87 47.37
N ASP A 7 59.19 49.86 48.17
CA ASP A 7 59.36 49.34 49.52
C ASP A 7 58.48 50.11 50.52
N SER A 8 58.07 49.46 51.61
CA SER A 8 58.45 49.83 52.99
C SER A 8 57.55 49.22 54.07
N ASP A 9 58.18 48.32 54.82
CA ASP A 9 58.22 48.17 56.28
C ASP A 9 56.94 47.91 57.12
N VAL A 10 56.89 46.65 57.57
CA VAL A 10 56.66 46.18 58.94
C VAL A 10 56.47 47.23 60.04
N THR A 11 55.33 47.13 60.75
CA THR A 11 55.10 47.14 62.22
C THR A 11 53.65 47.59 62.45
N SER A 12 52.84 47.10 63.38
CA SER A 12 53.08 46.54 64.71
C SER A 12 51.85 45.70 65.11
N LEU A 13 52.11 44.65 65.88
CA LEU A 13 51.11 43.91 66.65
C LEU A 13 50.65 44.86 67.77
N ASP A 14 49.35 45.10 67.91
CA ASP A 14 48.80 45.62 69.16
C ASP A 14 47.41 45.05 69.44
N GLU A 15 47.20 44.79 70.72
CA GLU A 15 46.10 44.10 71.40
C GLU A 15 44.75 44.82 71.16
N GLU A 16 43.56 44.23 71.27
CA GLU A 16 42.82 44.00 72.52
C GLU A 16 41.32 43.88 72.11
N SER A 17 40.61 42.76 72.27
CA SER A 17 39.63 42.48 73.35
C SER A 17 38.56 41.50 72.82
N PRO A 18 37.88 40.69 73.66
CA PRO A 18 36.90 39.71 73.20
C PRO A 18 35.51 40.35 73.10
N GLU A 19 34.95 40.39 71.89
CA GLU A 19 33.59 40.87 71.67
C GLU A 19 32.60 39.72 71.92
N GLU A 20 32.10 39.61 73.15
CA GLU A 20 30.95 38.77 73.51
C GLU A 20 29.68 39.35 72.86
N VAL A 21 29.39 38.93 71.63
CA VAL A 21 28.14 39.26 70.95
C VAL A 21 27.01 38.39 71.51
N ALA A 22 26.13 39.04 72.27
CA ALA A 22 24.97 38.46 72.92
C ALA A 22 24.01 37.76 71.93
N GLN A 23 23.82 36.45 72.07
CA GLN A 23 22.70 35.70 71.49
C GLN A 23 21.44 35.91 72.33
N LEU A 24 20.92 37.14 72.34
CA LEU A 24 19.66 37.52 73.00
C LEU A 24 18.42 37.31 72.11
N ALA A 25 18.59 36.83 70.88
CA ALA A 25 17.50 36.71 69.89
C ALA A 25 16.77 35.36 69.89
N LEU A 26 17.14 34.40 70.76
CA LEU A 26 16.51 33.07 70.81
C LEU A 26 15.54 32.86 72.00
N MET A 27 15.45 33.83 72.93
CA MET A 27 14.63 33.68 74.15
C MET A 27 13.26 34.37 74.06
N ALA A 28 12.92 34.98 72.92
CA ALA A 28 11.72 35.79 72.72
C ALA A 28 10.78 35.21 71.64
N ILE A 29 10.63 33.89 71.61
CA ILE A 29 9.48 33.27 70.96
C ILE A 29 8.55 32.92 72.13
N GLU A 30 7.51 33.73 72.30
CA GLU A 30 6.39 33.42 73.19
C GLU A 30 5.86 32.05 72.77
N GLU A 31 5.89 31.08 73.69
CA GLU A 31 5.21 29.80 73.53
C GLU A 31 3.70 30.09 73.52
N GLU A 32 3.18 30.49 72.36
CA GLU A 32 1.78 30.19 72.07
C GLU A 32 1.70 28.67 72.03
N GLU A 33 1.03 28.09 73.04
CA GLU A 33 0.53 26.72 73.00
C GLU A 33 -0.43 26.63 71.81
N GLU A 34 0.12 26.52 70.60
CA GLU A 34 -0.59 25.94 69.48
C GLU A 34 -1.03 24.56 69.96
N GLU A 35 -2.34 24.31 69.91
CA GLU A 35 -2.99 23.05 70.18
C GLU A 35 -2.40 22.00 69.23
N ASN A 36 -1.21 21.51 69.59
CA ASN A 36 -0.50 20.46 68.91
C ASN A 36 -1.29 19.20 69.23
N ASP A 37 -2.18 18.81 68.32
CA ASP A 37 -2.66 17.44 68.25
C ASP A 37 -1.40 16.56 68.07
N GLU A 38 -0.80 16.12 69.19
CA GLU A 38 0.39 15.29 69.21
C GLU A 38 0.07 13.98 68.49
N VAL A 39 0.44 13.91 67.21
CA VAL A 39 0.31 12.70 66.40
C VAL A 39 1.10 11.60 67.09
N THR A 40 0.39 10.59 67.57
CA THR A 40 0.99 9.49 68.31
C THR A 40 1.81 8.60 67.39
N TYR A 41 2.90 8.03 67.90
CA TYR A 41 3.80 7.17 67.12
C TYR A 41 3.06 5.99 66.45
N ASP A 42 2.02 5.47 67.09
CA ASP A 42 1.17 4.39 66.58
C ASP A 42 0.39 4.81 65.31
N GLU A 43 -0.06 6.07 65.23
CA GLU A 43 -0.73 6.60 64.03
C GLU A 43 0.23 6.71 62.84
N LEU A 44 1.47 7.13 63.10
CA LEU A 44 2.52 7.18 62.06
C LEU A 44 2.86 5.78 61.52
N ILE A 45 2.93 4.77 62.40
CA ILE A 45 3.16 3.37 61.99
C ILE A 45 2.02 2.89 61.08
N LEU A 46 0.77 3.10 61.48
CA LEU A 46 -0.40 2.69 60.68
C LEU A 46 -0.40 3.35 59.29
N ILE A 47 -0.03 4.62 59.22
CA ILE A 47 0.10 5.36 57.95
C ILE A 47 1.21 4.75 57.08
N LEU A 48 2.38 4.45 57.66
CA LEU A 48 3.50 3.83 56.94
C LEU A 48 3.14 2.45 56.38
N GLU A 49 2.48 1.61 57.16
CA GLU A 49 1.98 0.30 56.72
C GLU A 49 1.02 0.43 55.54
N LYS A 50 0.10 1.40 55.62
CA LYS A 50 -0.86 1.69 54.54
C LYS A 50 -0.16 2.13 53.26
N TYR A 51 0.82 3.05 53.34
CA TYR A 51 1.60 3.47 52.17
C TYR A 51 2.43 2.33 51.59
N SER A 52 3.02 1.48 52.43
CA SER A 52 3.76 0.28 52.00
C SER A 52 2.87 -0.66 51.18
N CYS A 53 1.64 -0.89 51.63
CA CYS A 53 0.65 -1.68 50.89
C CYS A 53 0.35 -1.08 49.51
N ILE A 54 0.08 0.23 49.45
CA ILE A 54 -0.20 0.95 48.19
C ILE A 54 0.99 0.84 47.22
N ILE A 55 2.21 1.04 47.71
CA ILE A 55 3.43 0.94 46.89
C ILE A 55 3.58 -0.46 46.30
N SER A 56 3.37 -1.51 47.09
CA SER A 56 3.39 -2.90 46.62
C SER A 56 2.36 -3.14 45.51
N ASP A 57 1.14 -2.64 45.66
CA ASP A 57 0.09 -2.83 44.67
C ASP A 57 0.32 -2.04 43.39
N LEU A 58 0.82 -0.80 43.50
CA LEU A 58 1.25 0.00 42.34
C LEU A 58 2.38 -0.71 41.59
N LYS A 59 3.37 -1.27 42.31
CA LYS A 59 4.47 -2.02 41.71
C LYS A 59 3.97 -3.23 40.91
N LYS A 60 2.99 -3.97 41.43
CA LYS A 60 2.34 -5.08 40.71
C LYS A 60 1.66 -4.58 39.42
N LYS A 61 0.88 -3.50 39.51
CA LYS A 61 0.19 -2.90 38.36
C LYS A 61 1.18 -2.44 37.28
N ILE A 62 2.27 -1.77 37.66
CA ILE A 62 3.33 -1.35 36.74
C ILE A 62 3.95 -2.55 36.02
N LYS A 63 4.20 -3.66 36.75
CA LYS A 63 4.75 -4.87 36.15
C LYS A 63 3.80 -5.48 35.11
N ILE A 64 2.50 -5.50 35.38
CA ILE A 64 1.48 -5.99 34.44
C ILE A 64 1.44 -5.10 33.18
N LEU A 65 1.32 -3.77 33.38
CA LEU A 65 1.29 -2.81 32.26
C LEU A 65 2.55 -2.87 31.40
N SER A 66 3.71 -3.11 32.01
CA SER A 66 4.97 -3.27 31.26
C SER A 66 4.95 -4.49 30.33
N VAL A 67 4.35 -5.61 30.76
CA VAL A 67 4.20 -6.80 29.91
C VAL A 67 3.21 -6.51 28.79
N GLU A 68 2.05 -5.95 29.10
CA GLU A 68 1.03 -5.61 28.11
C GLU A 68 1.57 -4.65 27.03
N ASN A 69 2.31 -3.61 27.43
CA ASN A 69 2.96 -2.70 26.49
C ASN A 69 3.99 -3.41 25.58
N ASN A 70 4.75 -4.37 26.12
CA ASN A 70 5.69 -5.15 25.31
C ASN A 70 4.99 -6.05 24.28
N ASP A 71 3.80 -6.55 24.60
CA ASP A 71 3.03 -7.38 23.67
C ASP A 71 2.31 -6.53 22.62
N LEU A 72 1.77 -5.37 23.01
CA LEU A 72 1.20 -4.39 22.08
C LEU A 72 2.24 -3.86 21.08
N THR A 73 3.46 -3.56 21.55
CA THR A 73 4.55 -3.11 20.66
C THR A 73 4.96 -4.19 19.65
N LYS A 74 5.04 -5.46 20.06
CA LYS A 74 5.26 -6.58 19.12
C LYS A 74 4.15 -6.70 18.09
N ALA A 75 2.89 -6.63 18.53
CA ALA A 75 1.73 -6.72 17.64
C ALA A 75 1.72 -5.59 16.59
N ASN A 76 1.98 -4.35 17.02
CA ASN A 76 2.11 -3.20 16.12
C ASN A 76 3.24 -3.38 15.10
N ASN A 77 4.40 -3.86 15.52
CA ASN A 77 5.51 -4.12 14.60
C ASN A 77 5.16 -5.18 13.55
N MET A 78 4.45 -6.25 13.94
CA MET A 78 3.98 -7.26 12.99
C MET A 78 2.96 -6.69 11.98
N LEU A 79 2.05 -5.84 12.45
CA LEU A 79 1.06 -5.19 11.58
C LEU A 79 1.74 -4.22 10.60
N ASN A 80 2.61 -3.34 11.08
CA ASN A 80 3.37 -2.40 10.25
C ASN A 80 4.15 -3.11 9.14
N ASN A 81 4.88 -4.19 9.47
CA ASN A 81 5.62 -4.98 8.49
C ASN A 81 4.71 -5.60 7.42
N LYS A 82 3.47 -5.95 7.76
CA LYS A 82 2.49 -6.48 6.81
C LYS A 82 1.96 -5.39 5.89
N ASP A 83 1.68 -4.22 6.44
CA ASP A 83 1.20 -3.07 5.68
C ASP A 83 2.27 -2.55 4.71
N GLU A 84 3.53 -2.48 5.16
CA GLU A 84 4.68 -2.12 4.30
C GLU A 84 4.81 -3.06 3.09
N LYS A 85 4.77 -4.38 3.30
CA LYS A 85 4.81 -5.37 2.20
C LYS A 85 3.63 -5.23 1.25
N LYS A 86 2.44 -4.92 1.77
CA LYS A 86 1.25 -4.74 0.95
C LYS A 86 1.36 -3.47 0.11
N ILE A 87 1.89 -2.39 0.68
CA ILE A 87 2.17 -1.14 -0.05
C ILE A 87 3.16 -1.40 -1.19
N GLU A 88 4.28 -2.10 -0.92
CA GLU A 88 5.28 -2.42 -1.94
C GLU A 88 4.68 -3.21 -3.12
N ILE A 89 3.83 -4.21 -2.85
CA ILE A 89 3.14 -4.97 -3.90
C ILE A 89 2.22 -4.06 -4.72
N LEU A 90 1.40 -3.23 -4.07
CA LEU A 90 0.47 -2.32 -4.74
C LEU A 90 1.19 -1.26 -5.58
N GLU A 91 2.32 -0.72 -5.11
CA GLU A 91 3.14 0.23 -5.85
C GLU A 91 3.70 -0.39 -7.14
N LYS A 92 4.18 -1.63 -7.05
CA LYS A 92 4.68 -2.37 -8.21
C LYS A 92 3.57 -2.64 -9.24
N GLU A 93 2.41 -3.10 -8.79
CA GLU A 93 1.24 -3.34 -9.65
C GLU A 93 0.79 -2.04 -10.35
N ASN A 94 0.71 -0.94 -9.60
CA ASN A 94 0.33 0.36 -10.15
C ASN A 94 1.34 0.86 -11.20
N GLY A 95 2.64 0.61 -10.98
CA GLY A 95 3.69 0.88 -11.96
C GLY A 95 3.50 0.11 -13.27
N CYS A 96 3.22 -1.21 -13.18
CA CYS A 96 2.93 -2.04 -14.34
C CYS A 96 1.68 -1.57 -15.10
N LEU A 97 0.59 -1.29 -14.38
CA LEU A 97 -0.66 -0.82 -14.97
C LEU A 97 -0.48 0.51 -15.72
N LYS A 98 0.37 1.41 -15.21
CA LYS A 98 0.66 2.68 -15.88
C LYS A 98 1.36 2.47 -17.24
N ILE A 99 2.29 1.52 -17.31
CA ILE A 99 2.99 1.16 -18.56
C ILE A 99 2.00 0.55 -19.56
N GLU A 100 1.14 -0.36 -19.11
CA GLU A 100 0.10 -0.97 -19.96
C GLU A 100 -0.89 0.08 -20.49
N LEU A 101 -1.29 1.03 -19.65
CA LEU A 101 -2.16 2.14 -20.05
C LEU A 101 -1.49 2.98 -21.16
N ASP A 102 -0.22 3.36 -20.99
CA ASP A 102 0.51 4.14 -22.00
C ASP A 102 0.65 3.39 -23.33
N ALA A 103 0.94 2.08 -23.27
CA ALA A 103 0.97 1.22 -24.44
C ALA A 103 -0.42 1.16 -25.12
N LEU A 104 -1.48 0.92 -24.34
CA LEU A 104 -2.85 0.87 -24.84
C LEU A 104 -3.26 2.20 -25.49
N LYS A 105 -2.96 3.33 -24.86
CA LYS A 105 -3.23 4.66 -25.39
C LYS A 105 -2.54 4.89 -26.74
N LYS A 106 -1.30 4.43 -26.89
CA LYS A 106 -0.57 4.47 -28.16
C LYS A 106 -1.23 3.62 -29.22
N THR A 107 -1.66 2.40 -28.88
CA THR A 107 -2.39 1.53 -29.83
C THR A 107 -3.72 2.14 -30.26
N PHE A 108 -4.46 2.77 -29.33
CA PHE A 108 -5.74 3.41 -29.60
C PHE A 108 -5.59 4.64 -30.50
N SER A 109 -4.55 5.45 -30.28
CA SER A 109 -4.23 6.57 -31.16
C SER A 109 -3.92 6.11 -32.60
N ASN A 110 -3.12 5.05 -32.75
CA ASN A 110 -2.85 4.47 -34.07
C ASN A 110 -4.11 3.90 -34.75
N PHE A 111 -4.96 3.23 -33.97
CA PHE A 111 -6.25 2.71 -34.44
C PHE A 111 -7.16 3.86 -34.91
N TYR A 112 -7.31 4.90 -34.09
CA TYR A 112 -8.10 6.08 -34.42
C TYR A 112 -7.62 6.75 -35.72
N ASN A 113 -6.32 6.98 -35.87
CA ASN A 113 -5.73 7.56 -37.08
C ASN A 113 -5.98 6.68 -38.33
N SER A 114 -5.97 5.36 -38.16
CA SER A 114 -6.25 4.43 -39.25
C SER A 114 -7.75 4.42 -39.60
N SER A 115 -8.62 4.47 -38.59
CA SER A 115 -10.07 4.58 -38.75
C SER A 115 -10.47 5.84 -39.51
N GLU A 116 -9.85 6.98 -39.20
CA GLU A 116 -10.12 8.24 -39.89
C GLU A 116 -9.77 8.15 -41.39
N LYS A 117 -8.63 7.54 -41.73
CA LYS A 117 -8.24 7.29 -43.13
C LYS A 117 -9.20 6.35 -43.82
N PHE A 118 -9.65 5.31 -43.13
CA PHE A 118 -10.60 4.35 -43.65
C PHE A 118 -11.96 4.99 -43.94
N GLU A 119 -12.47 5.82 -43.03
CA GLU A 119 -13.71 6.58 -43.25
C GLU A 119 -13.61 7.53 -44.45
N LYS A 120 -12.47 8.21 -44.63
CA LYS A 120 -12.22 9.03 -45.82
C LYS A 120 -12.27 8.19 -47.11
N LEU A 121 -11.68 7.00 -47.12
CA LEU A 121 -11.73 6.08 -48.27
C LEU A 121 -13.15 5.57 -48.53
N LEU A 122 -13.91 5.20 -47.50
CA LEU A 122 -15.31 4.80 -47.64
C LEU A 122 -16.19 5.93 -48.15
N GLY A 123 -15.98 7.16 -47.66
CA GLY A 123 -16.65 8.36 -48.16
C GLY A 123 -16.41 8.55 -49.65
N MET A 124 -15.16 8.40 -50.12
CA MET A 124 -14.83 8.45 -51.55
C MET A 124 -15.50 7.32 -52.34
N GLN A 125 -15.51 6.08 -51.83
CA GLN A 125 -16.16 4.96 -52.51
C GLN A 125 -17.67 5.17 -52.65
N ARG A 126 -18.35 5.73 -51.64
CA ARG A 126 -19.78 6.05 -51.71
C ARG A 126 -20.10 7.02 -52.86
N CYS A 127 -19.24 8.02 -53.10
CA CYS A 127 -19.41 8.93 -54.24
C CYS A 127 -19.22 8.26 -55.61
N VAL A 128 -18.50 7.13 -55.71
CA VAL A 128 -18.29 6.41 -56.99
C VAL A 128 -19.53 5.61 -57.41
N PHE A 129 -20.48 5.35 -56.50
CA PHE A 129 -21.71 4.61 -56.79
C PHE A 129 -22.92 5.51 -57.06
N ASP A 130 -22.91 6.76 -56.60
CA ASP A 130 -23.94 7.75 -56.92
C ASP A 130 -23.62 8.45 -58.25
N LYS A 131 -23.64 7.68 -59.35
CA LYS A 131 -23.39 8.18 -60.72
C LYS A 131 -24.66 8.58 -61.46
N ALA A 132 -25.79 8.73 -60.76
CA ALA A 132 -27.03 9.21 -61.33
C ALA A 132 -26.78 10.59 -61.96
N GLY A 133 -26.74 10.65 -63.29
CA GLY A 133 -26.50 11.88 -64.07
C GLY A 133 -25.22 11.94 -64.91
N LEU A 134 -24.28 11.00 -64.76
CA LEU A 134 -23.06 10.92 -65.60
C LEU A 134 -23.17 9.93 -66.76
N GLY A 135 -24.37 9.46 -67.09
CA GLY A 135 -24.62 8.51 -68.18
C GLY A 135 -24.14 7.08 -67.92
N TYR A 136 -23.79 6.74 -66.68
CA TYR A 136 -23.59 5.36 -66.25
C TYR A 136 -24.94 4.78 -65.82
N ASP A 137 -25.38 3.69 -66.46
CA ASP A 137 -26.53 2.90 -66.01
C ASP A 137 -26.31 2.41 -64.57
N GLU A 138 -27.32 2.57 -63.72
CA GLU A 138 -27.38 1.92 -62.40
C GLU A 138 -27.11 0.42 -62.59
N MET A 139 -25.98 -0.01 -62.04
CA MET A 139 -25.26 -1.16 -62.57
C MET A 139 -26.01 -2.48 -62.46
N ASN A 140 -26.03 -3.24 -63.55
CA ASN A 140 -26.09 -4.71 -63.58
C ASN A 140 -24.95 -5.42 -62.78
N ASN A 141 -24.12 -4.69 -62.03
CA ASN A 141 -22.94 -5.20 -61.31
C ASN A 141 -23.24 -5.77 -59.91
N VAL A 142 -24.49 -5.69 -59.43
CA VAL A 142 -24.92 -6.46 -58.24
C VAL A 142 -24.63 -7.95 -58.44
N LYS A 143 -24.78 -8.45 -59.67
CA LYS A 143 -24.55 -9.86 -60.02
C LYS A 143 -23.08 -10.29 -59.86
N HIS A 144 -22.10 -9.41 -60.05
CA HIS A 144 -20.69 -9.79 -59.98
C HIS A 144 -20.22 -10.00 -58.53
N TYR A 145 -20.65 -9.16 -57.61
CA TYR A 145 -20.34 -9.32 -56.18
C TYR A 145 -21.09 -10.50 -55.57
N GLN A 146 -22.36 -10.70 -55.94
CA GLN A 146 -23.13 -11.86 -55.51
C GLN A 146 -22.45 -13.17 -55.92
N LYS A 147 -21.97 -13.24 -57.17
CA LYS A 147 -21.21 -14.40 -57.70
C LYS A 147 -19.88 -14.63 -56.98
N PHE A 148 -19.25 -13.57 -56.45
CA PHE A 148 -18.04 -13.70 -55.62
C PHE A 148 -18.36 -14.33 -54.25
N PHE A 149 -19.42 -13.87 -53.58
CA PHE A 149 -19.86 -14.44 -52.30
C PHE A 149 -20.35 -15.89 -52.44
N GLU A 150 -21.12 -16.18 -53.48
CA GLU A 150 -21.57 -17.55 -53.82
C GLU A 150 -20.37 -18.48 -54.05
N ARG A 151 -19.35 -18.02 -54.78
CA ARG A 151 -18.13 -18.80 -55.03
C ARG A 151 -17.34 -19.04 -53.74
N LYS A 152 -17.25 -18.06 -52.85
CA LYS A 152 -16.59 -18.21 -51.54
C LYS A 152 -17.28 -19.26 -50.68
N ILE A 153 -18.61 -19.18 -50.55
CA ILE A 153 -19.42 -20.16 -49.80
C ILE A 153 -19.23 -21.58 -50.37
N LYS A 154 -19.20 -21.72 -51.70
CA LYS A 154 -18.99 -23.01 -52.36
C LYS A 154 -17.61 -23.60 -52.03
N ILE A 155 -16.55 -22.79 -52.08
CA ILE A 155 -15.19 -23.22 -51.74
C ILE A 155 -15.09 -23.65 -50.27
N GLU A 156 -15.77 -22.97 -49.35
CA GLU A 156 -15.80 -23.32 -47.93
C GLU A 156 -16.50 -24.67 -47.69
N LYS A 157 -17.65 -24.91 -48.34
CA LYS A 157 -18.34 -26.20 -48.27
C LYS A 157 -17.50 -27.35 -48.82
N GLU A 158 -16.86 -27.16 -49.97
CA GLU A 158 -15.97 -28.16 -50.58
C GLU A 158 -14.76 -28.50 -49.69
N LYS A 159 -14.24 -27.53 -48.92
CA LYS A 159 -13.17 -27.79 -47.94
C LYS A 159 -13.65 -28.66 -46.78
N VAL A 160 -14.82 -28.38 -46.23
CA VAL A 160 -15.42 -29.15 -45.13
C VAL A 160 -15.71 -30.59 -45.58
N GLU A 161 -16.29 -30.77 -46.77
CA GLU A 161 -16.56 -32.10 -47.33
C GLU A 161 -15.27 -32.90 -47.55
N LYS A 162 -14.23 -32.29 -48.11
CA LYS A 162 -12.91 -32.94 -48.28
C LYS A 162 -12.30 -33.34 -46.93
N GLU A 163 -12.52 -32.57 -45.88
CA GLU A 163 -12.02 -32.88 -44.54
C GLU A 163 -12.81 -34.04 -43.88
N ILE A 164 -14.13 -34.08 -44.06
CA ILE A 164 -14.97 -35.20 -43.62
C ILE A 164 -14.56 -36.49 -44.34
N VAL A 165 -14.39 -36.43 -45.67
CA VAL A 165 -13.94 -37.58 -46.49
C VAL A 165 -12.53 -38.04 -46.08
N ARG A 166 -11.63 -37.12 -45.73
CA ARG A 166 -10.32 -37.50 -45.17
C ARG A 166 -10.48 -38.23 -43.83
N LYS A 167 -11.31 -37.73 -42.92
CA LYS A 167 -11.54 -38.32 -41.60
C LYS A 167 -12.21 -39.70 -41.68
N THR A 168 -13.12 -39.93 -42.64
CA THR A 168 -13.74 -41.24 -42.87
C THR A 168 -12.80 -42.22 -43.55
N ASN A 169 -11.88 -41.74 -44.41
CA ASN A 169 -10.86 -42.58 -45.05
C ASN A 169 -9.66 -42.91 -44.15
N THR A 170 -9.38 -42.08 -43.14
CA THR A 170 -8.49 -42.46 -42.03
C THR A 170 -9.20 -43.45 -41.11
N ASN A 171 -9.30 -44.70 -41.56
CA ASN A 171 -9.59 -45.83 -40.69
C ASN A 171 -8.44 -45.95 -39.68
N ILE A 172 -8.59 -45.28 -38.53
CA ILE A 172 -7.66 -45.43 -37.41
C ILE A 172 -7.88 -46.83 -36.85
N PHE A 173 -6.89 -47.70 -37.07
CA PHE A 173 -6.85 -49.02 -36.45
C PHE A 173 -6.51 -48.88 -34.96
N CYS A 174 -7.31 -49.52 -34.11
CA CYS A 174 -6.95 -49.70 -32.71
C CYS A 174 -5.87 -50.79 -32.63
N ASN A 175 -4.63 -50.38 -32.34
CA ASN A 175 -3.47 -51.28 -32.18
C ASN A 175 -3.61 -52.31 -31.04
N TYR A 176 -4.63 -52.19 -30.20
CA TYR A 176 -4.86 -53.10 -29.07
C TYR A 176 -5.88 -54.21 -29.36
N CYS A 177 -6.83 -53.99 -30.29
CA CYS A 177 -7.97 -54.91 -30.48
C CYS A 177 -8.17 -55.40 -31.93
N GLY A 178 -7.40 -54.91 -32.91
CA GLY A 178 -7.38 -55.41 -34.29
C GLY A 178 -8.67 -55.25 -35.12
N LYS A 179 -9.74 -54.62 -34.60
CA LYS A 179 -11.03 -54.45 -35.31
C LYS A 179 -11.19 -53.04 -35.88
N LYS A 180 -11.64 -52.94 -37.14
CA LYS A 180 -12.12 -51.69 -37.76
C LYS A 180 -13.41 -51.25 -37.07
N ARG A 181 -13.48 -50.02 -36.58
CA ARG A 181 -14.73 -49.39 -36.12
C ARG A 181 -14.98 -48.11 -36.90
N SER A 182 -15.96 -48.16 -37.80
CA SER A 182 -16.55 -46.96 -38.40
C SER A 182 -17.60 -46.41 -37.43
N TYR A 183 -17.28 -45.37 -36.68
CA TYR A 183 -18.28 -44.63 -35.92
C TYR A 183 -18.85 -43.52 -36.81
N ILE A 184 -19.99 -43.80 -37.45
CA ILE A 184 -20.93 -42.76 -37.85
C ILE A 184 -21.65 -42.36 -36.56
N PHE A 185 -21.12 -41.36 -35.86
CA PHE A 185 -21.85 -40.65 -34.82
C PHE A 185 -22.47 -39.42 -35.49
N ILE A 186 -23.68 -39.59 -36.01
CA ILE A 186 -24.54 -38.47 -36.38
C ILE A 186 -25.01 -37.87 -35.06
N MET A 187 -24.38 -36.77 -34.65
CA MET A 187 -24.85 -35.94 -33.55
C MET A 187 -25.99 -35.06 -34.10
N PHE A 188 -27.22 -35.56 -34.00
CA PHE A 188 -28.42 -34.72 -34.02
C PHE A 188 -29.15 -34.92 -32.68
N LEU A 189 -28.85 -34.03 -31.75
CA LEU A 189 -29.72 -33.52 -30.69
C LEU A 189 -29.19 -32.14 -30.30
#